data_AF-A0A7S0L2V4-F1
#
_entry.id   AF-A0A7S0L2V4-F1
#
_cell.length_a   1.000
_cell.length_b   1.000
_cell.length_c   1.000
_cell.angle_alpha   90.00
_cell.angle_beta   90.00
_cell.angle_gamma   90.00
#
_symmetry.space_group_name_H-M   'P 1'
#
loop_
_entity.id
_entity.type
_entity.pdbx_description
1 polymer ?
#
loop_
_entity_poly.entity_id
_entity_poly.type
_entity_poly.pdbx_seq_one_letter_code
_entity_poly.pdbx_strand_id
1 'polypeptide(L)'
;GDGVPAAAKVVRAERSGRDVFVLGAANVGKSMFIGAFLEASYGGRPKRLPISSQTPGTTLAPVAIDAFSGGSQLYDTPGVHLAHRLPAQLLPAELRVVLPRGRMRPYTPTVVDAAGLAGSTYFWGGLVRADVVKAPRAMRLSFCAFNMRVHHVLRTADADAEYAESVGVHWTPPLSSESAKQLGALVKRKTVTLELRPMRQAADIAISGLGWISVGCLPTRDASRAGGRG
;
A
#
# COMPACT_ATOMS: atom_id res chain seq x y z
N GLY A 1 -16.56 6.73 -12.04
CA GLY A 1 -15.12 6.49 -11.79
C GLY A 1 -14.52 5.86 -13.03
N ASP A 2 -13.24 6.14 -13.29
CA ASP A 2 -12.54 5.63 -14.48
C ASP A 2 -12.60 4.10 -14.55
N GLY A 3 -12.82 3.57 -15.77
CA GLY A 3 -12.88 2.13 -16.04
C GLY A 3 -14.17 1.42 -15.60
N VAL A 4 -14.99 2.00 -14.70
CA VAL A 4 -16.24 1.36 -14.23
C VAL A 4 -17.25 1.13 -15.37
N PRO A 5 -17.50 2.08 -16.29
CA PRO A 5 -18.42 1.82 -17.41
C PRO A 5 -17.98 0.66 -18.31
N ALA A 6 -16.67 0.51 -18.53
CA ALA A 6 -16.11 -0.58 -19.31
C ALA A 6 -16.29 -1.93 -18.59
N ALA A 7 -15.97 -1.98 -17.29
CA ALA A 7 -16.21 -3.16 -16.46
C ALA A 7 -17.71 -3.54 -16.44
N ALA A 8 -18.59 -2.55 -16.34
CA ALA A 8 -20.03 -2.77 -16.35
C ALA A 8 -20.53 -3.37 -17.66
N LYS A 9 -19.98 -2.93 -18.80
CA LYS A 9 -20.27 -3.50 -20.12
C LYS A 9 -19.86 -4.97 -20.19
N VAL A 10 -18.67 -5.32 -19.71
CA VAL A 10 -18.16 -6.71 -19.70
C VAL A 10 -19.04 -7.60 -18.82
N VAL A 11 -19.31 -7.19 -17.57
CA VAL A 11 -20.18 -7.96 -16.66
C VAL A 11 -21.56 -8.22 -17.27
N ARG A 12 -22.16 -7.23 -17.93
CA ARG A 12 -23.47 -7.41 -18.60
C ARG A 12 -23.42 -8.39 -19.76
N ALA A 13 -22.33 -8.41 -20.53
CA ALA A 13 -22.15 -9.35 -21.64
C ALA A 13 -21.95 -10.79 -21.13
N GLU A 14 -21.12 -10.97 -20.10
CA GLU A 14 -20.70 -12.29 -19.59
C GLU A 14 -21.72 -12.95 -18.65
N ARG A 15 -22.59 -12.17 -17.98
CA ARG A 15 -23.50 -12.74 -16.98
C ARG A 15 -24.50 -13.75 -17.58
N SER A 16 -24.85 -13.62 -18.86
CA SER A 16 -25.80 -14.52 -19.55
C SER A 16 -27.09 -14.79 -18.76
N GLY A 17 -27.68 -13.74 -18.17
CA GLY A 17 -28.90 -13.85 -17.36
C GLY A 17 -28.71 -14.32 -15.91
N ARG A 18 -27.48 -14.64 -15.48
CA ARG A 18 -27.18 -15.13 -14.12
C ARG A 18 -26.99 -13.99 -13.12
N ASP A 19 -27.06 -14.36 -11.84
CA ASP A 19 -26.67 -13.53 -10.72
C ASP A 19 -25.18 -13.20 -10.76
N VAL A 20 -24.81 -12.06 -10.17
CA VAL A 20 -23.43 -11.57 -10.09
C VAL A 20 -23.05 -11.38 -8.64
N PHE A 21 -21.95 -12.00 -8.20
CA PHE A 21 -21.43 -11.87 -6.84
C PHE A 21 -20.14 -11.05 -6.85
N VAL A 22 -20.09 -9.97 -6.06
CA VAL A 22 -18.90 -9.13 -5.93
C VAL A 22 -18.09 -9.56 -4.73
N LEU A 23 -17.00 -10.28 -4.98
CA LEU A 23 -16.08 -10.80 -3.98
C LEU A 23 -14.82 -9.92 -3.86
N GLY A 24 -14.20 -9.94 -2.69
CA GLY A 24 -12.91 -9.27 -2.49
C GLY A 24 -12.61 -8.96 -1.03
N ALA A 25 -11.36 -8.63 -0.73
CA ALA A 25 -10.93 -8.36 0.63
C ALA A 25 -11.70 -7.19 1.28
N ALA A 26 -11.69 -7.14 2.60
CA ALA A 26 -12.18 -5.98 3.33
C ALA A 26 -11.40 -4.71 2.91
N ASN A 27 -12.09 -3.56 2.90
CA ASN A 27 -11.52 -2.23 2.64
C ASN A 27 -10.83 -2.05 1.27
N VAL A 28 -11.18 -2.83 0.25
CA VAL A 28 -10.70 -2.63 -1.15
C VAL A 28 -11.60 -1.71 -1.97
N GLY A 29 -12.71 -1.25 -1.41
CA GLY A 29 -13.67 -0.38 -2.11
C GLY A 29 -14.78 -1.13 -2.86
N LYS A 30 -15.12 -2.37 -2.48
CA LYS A 30 -16.22 -3.14 -3.11
C LYS A 30 -17.53 -2.36 -3.19
N SER A 31 -18.01 -1.82 -2.07
CA SER A 31 -19.27 -1.07 -2.05
C SER A 31 -19.19 0.24 -2.87
N MET A 32 -18.01 0.87 -2.95
CA MET A 32 -17.77 2.01 -3.85
C MET A 32 -17.84 1.60 -5.33
N PHE A 33 -17.25 0.45 -5.67
CA PHE A 33 -17.34 -0.12 -7.01
C PHE A 33 -18.78 -0.47 -7.38
N ILE A 34 -19.52 -1.13 -6.49
CA ILE A 34 -20.94 -1.47 -6.69
C ILE A 34 -21.77 -0.21 -6.92
N GLY A 35 -21.60 0.81 -6.08
CA GLY A 35 -22.32 2.07 -6.27
C GLY A 35 -22.04 2.73 -7.62
N ALA A 36 -20.77 2.77 -8.03
CA ALA A 36 -20.38 3.31 -9.33
C ALA A 36 -20.84 2.42 -10.51
N PHE A 37 -20.87 1.11 -10.34
CA PHE A 37 -21.35 0.14 -11.33
C PHE A 37 -22.85 0.35 -11.60
N LEU A 38 -23.65 0.50 -10.55
CA LEU A 38 -25.08 0.75 -10.67
C LEU A 38 -25.36 2.10 -11.32
N GLU A 39 -24.64 3.15 -10.91
CA GLU A 39 -24.72 4.48 -11.51
C GLU A 39 -24.42 4.44 -13.02
N ALA A 40 -23.34 3.76 -13.42
CA ALA A 40 -22.95 3.62 -14.82
C ALA A 40 -23.87 2.71 -15.65
N SER A 41 -24.64 1.83 -15.00
CA SER A 41 -25.50 0.86 -15.69
C SER A 41 -26.96 1.33 -15.81
N TYR A 42 -27.45 2.11 -14.85
CA TYR A 42 -28.88 2.39 -14.70
C TYR A 42 -29.21 3.88 -14.51
N GLY A 43 -28.22 4.78 -14.61
CA GLY A 43 -28.47 6.22 -14.58
C GLY A 43 -28.84 6.79 -13.21
N GLY A 44 -28.65 6.02 -12.13
CA GLY A 44 -28.87 6.48 -10.76
C GLY A 44 -28.24 5.55 -9.72
N ARG A 45 -27.86 6.11 -8.56
CA ARG A 45 -27.54 5.31 -7.37
C ARG A 45 -28.83 4.92 -6.66
N PRO A 46 -29.06 3.65 -6.32
CA PRO A 46 -30.18 3.28 -5.47
C PRO A 46 -30.12 4.07 -4.16
N LYS A 47 -31.26 4.63 -3.71
CA LYS A 47 -31.37 5.40 -2.45
C LYS A 47 -30.96 4.60 -1.21
N ARG A 48 -30.90 3.27 -1.30
CA ARG A 48 -30.45 2.35 -0.25
C ARG A 48 -29.36 1.41 -0.79
N LEU A 49 -28.21 1.97 -1.11
CA LEU A 49 -26.98 1.18 -1.05
C LEU A 49 -26.63 0.99 0.42
N PRO A 50 -26.35 -0.22 0.92
CA PRO A 50 -25.79 -0.41 2.25
C PRO A 50 -24.56 0.47 2.36
N ILE A 51 -24.65 1.44 3.26
CA ILE A 51 -23.67 2.51 3.42
C ILE A 51 -22.34 1.83 3.70
N SER A 52 -21.33 2.14 2.89
CA SER A 52 -19.94 1.71 3.05
C SER A 52 -19.55 1.87 4.53
N SER A 53 -19.58 0.78 5.28
CA SER A 53 -19.21 0.79 6.68
C SER A 53 -17.68 0.73 6.73
N GLN A 54 -17.07 1.82 7.17
CA GLN A 54 -15.62 1.91 7.37
C GLN A 54 -15.16 1.17 8.64
N THR A 55 -16.06 0.40 9.26
CA THR A 55 -15.81 -0.45 10.42
C THR A 55 -15.51 -1.89 9.97
N PRO A 56 -14.42 -2.51 10.44
CA PRO A 56 -14.19 -3.94 10.22
C PRO A 56 -15.36 -4.77 10.75
N GLY A 57 -15.90 -5.70 9.93
CA GLY A 57 -16.87 -6.72 10.38
C GLY A 57 -18.36 -6.48 10.10
N THR A 58 -18.75 -5.45 9.35
CA THR A 58 -20.16 -4.99 9.29
C THR A 58 -20.97 -5.42 8.06
N THR A 59 -20.54 -6.45 7.32
CA THR A 59 -21.41 -7.16 6.37
C THR A 59 -21.49 -8.61 6.83
N LEU A 60 -22.56 -8.97 7.55
CA LEU A 60 -22.71 -10.30 8.16
C LEU A 60 -23.41 -11.31 7.21
N ALA A 61 -23.97 -10.85 6.10
CA ALA A 61 -24.57 -11.68 5.05
C ALA A 61 -24.47 -10.98 3.68
N PRO A 62 -24.45 -11.74 2.55
CA PRO A 62 -24.55 -11.15 1.22
C PRO A 62 -25.81 -10.30 1.08
N VAL A 63 -25.69 -9.11 0.49
CA VAL A 63 -26.81 -8.21 0.23
C VAL A 63 -27.18 -8.28 -1.24
N ALA A 64 -28.41 -8.72 -1.53
CA ALA A 64 -28.97 -8.71 -2.88
C ALA A 64 -29.39 -7.29 -3.29
N ILE A 65 -29.10 -6.94 -4.54
CA ILE A 65 -29.43 -5.66 -5.16
C ILE A 65 -30.09 -5.96 -6.51
N ASP A 66 -31.33 -5.46 -6.67
CA ASP A 66 -32.09 -5.49 -7.92
C ASP A 66 -31.42 -4.62 -8.99
N ALA A 67 -30.35 -5.16 -9.56
CA ALA A 67 -29.54 -4.46 -10.54
C ALA A 67 -30.01 -4.81 -11.95
N PHE A 68 -30.42 -6.04 -12.25
CA PHE A 68 -30.57 -6.50 -13.64
C PHE A 68 -32.03 -6.70 -14.05
N SER A 69 -32.33 -6.44 -15.32
CA SER A 69 -33.60 -6.86 -15.92
C SER A 69 -33.65 -8.40 -16.04
N GLY A 70 -34.79 -9.00 -15.70
CA GLY A 70 -35.01 -10.45 -15.78
C GLY A 70 -34.90 -11.22 -14.45
N GLY A 71 -34.89 -10.53 -13.31
CA GLY A 71 -35.00 -11.15 -11.97
C GLY A 71 -33.68 -11.59 -11.32
N SER A 72 -32.59 -11.64 -12.09
CA SER A 72 -31.24 -11.89 -11.57
C SER A 72 -30.71 -10.71 -10.74
N GLN A 73 -29.88 -11.02 -9.74
CA GLN A 73 -29.45 -10.10 -8.70
C GLN A 73 -27.95 -9.79 -8.74
N LEU A 74 -27.56 -8.64 -8.18
CA LEU A 74 -26.17 -8.32 -7.85
C LEU A 74 -25.99 -8.46 -6.33
N TYR A 75 -25.03 -9.27 -5.90
CA TYR A 75 -24.75 -9.49 -4.49
C TYR A 75 -23.49 -8.76 -4.03
N ASP A 76 -23.62 -7.83 -3.07
CA ASP A 76 -22.49 -7.34 -2.28
C ASP A 76 -22.16 -8.39 -1.21
N THR A 77 -20.93 -8.88 -1.20
CA THR A 77 -20.52 -9.92 -0.25
C THR A 77 -19.62 -9.36 0.84
N PRO A 78 -19.64 -9.97 2.05
CA PRO A 78 -18.72 -9.62 3.11
C PRO A 78 -17.26 -9.61 2.64
N GLY A 79 -16.52 -8.58 3.06
CA GLY A 79 -15.11 -8.49 2.74
C GLY A 79 -14.27 -9.53 3.48
N VAL A 80 -13.44 -10.28 2.75
CA VAL A 80 -12.51 -11.22 3.38
C VAL A 80 -11.43 -10.44 4.14
N HIS A 81 -11.32 -10.67 5.44
CA HIS A 81 -10.27 -10.07 6.26
C HIS A 81 -8.95 -10.80 6.02
N LEU A 82 -7.98 -10.09 5.45
CA LEU A 82 -6.66 -10.63 5.15
C LEU A 82 -5.66 -10.19 6.22
N ALA A 83 -5.42 -11.05 7.22
CA ALA A 83 -4.57 -10.73 8.37
C ALA A 83 -3.11 -10.38 8.01
N HIS A 84 -2.63 -10.84 6.85
CA HIS A 84 -1.28 -10.52 6.37
C HIS A 84 -1.14 -9.09 5.81
N ARG A 85 -2.24 -8.37 5.57
CA ARG A 85 -2.22 -6.99 5.09
C ARG A 85 -1.96 -6.06 6.27
N LEU A 86 -1.05 -5.11 6.09
CA LEU A 86 -0.69 -4.14 7.12
C LEU A 86 -1.91 -3.36 7.66
N PRO A 87 -2.85 -2.86 6.83
CA PRO A 87 -4.10 -2.26 7.30
C PRO A 87 -4.95 -3.08 8.27
N ALA A 88 -4.84 -4.42 8.25
CA ALA A 88 -5.59 -5.29 9.15
C ALA A 88 -4.96 -5.41 10.55
N GLN A 89 -3.73 -4.92 10.71
CA GLN A 89 -2.96 -4.97 11.97
C GLN A 89 -2.90 -3.61 12.67
N LEU A 90 -3.35 -2.54 11.99
CA LEU A 90 -3.28 -1.17 12.49
C LEU A 90 -4.58 -0.76 13.20
N LEU A 91 -4.43 0.13 14.18
CA LEU A 91 -5.58 0.78 14.80
C LEU A 91 -6.27 1.74 13.80
N PRO A 92 -7.58 2.03 13.97
CA PRO A 92 -8.30 2.92 13.05
C PRO A 92 -7.67 4.30 12.87
N ALA A 93 -7.05 4.87 13.93
CA ALA A 93 -6.35 6.15 13.86
C ALA A 93 -5.08 6.08 13.00
N GLU A 94 -4.37 4.96 13.04
CA GLU A 94 -3.13 4.71 12.29
C GLU A 94 -3.43 4.37 10.84
N LEU A 95 -4.53 3.65 10.59
CA LEU A 95 -5.01 3.32 9.26
C LEU A 95 -5.20 4.59 8.41
N ARG A 96 -5.70 5.67 9.02
CA ARG A 96 -5.84 6.98 8.37
C ARG A 96 -4.52 7.56 7.85
N VAL A 97 -3.37 7.17 8.41
CA VAL A 97 -2.04 7.62 7.96
C VAL A 97 -1.60 6.88 6.70
N VAL A 98 -1.90 5.59 6.58
CA VAL A 98 -1.47 4.77 5.43
C VAL A 98 -2.46 4.77 4.28
N LEU A 99 -3.73 5.08 4.53
CA LEU A 99 -4.78 5.05 3.51
C LEU A 99 -4.55 6.09 2.39
N PRO A 100 -4.95 5.77 1.14
CA PRO A 100 -4.87 6.71 0.02
C PRO A 100 -5.69 7.98 0.27
N ARG A 101 -5.08 9.16 0.11
CA ARG A 101 -5.79 10.47 0.11
C ARG A 101 -5.54 11.31 -1.15
N GLY A 102 -4.71 10.83 -2.05
CA GLY A 102 -4.31 11.56 -3.24
C GLY A 102 -3.42 10.71 -4.14
N ARG A 103 -2.69 11.36 -5.05
CA ARG A 103 -1.75 10.66 -5.91
C ARG A 103 -0.54 10.17 -5.12
N MET A 104 -0.20 8.90 -5.28
CA MET A 104 1.02 8.33 -4.73
C MET A 104 2.25 9.09 -5.26
N ARG A 105 3.20 9.38 -4.38
CA ARG A 105 4.47 10.02 -4.74
C ARG A 105 5.64 9.16 -4.26
N PRO A 106 6.56 8.77 -5.14
CA PRO A 106 7.75 8.03 -4.72
C PRO A 106 8.65 8.94 -3.87
N TYR A 107 9.22 8.37 -2.81
CA TYR A 107 10.23 9.01 -1.98
C TYR A 107 11.55 8.26 -2.10
N THR A 108 12.60 8.92 -2.57
CA THR A 108 13.95 8.35 -2.66
C THR A 108 14.82 9.00 -1.60
N PRO A 109 15.20 8.29 -0.53
CA PRO A 109 16.03 8.84 0.52
C PRO A 109 17.45 9.14 -0.01
N THR A 110 18.12 10.10 0.60
CA THR A 110 19.53 10.37 0.35
C THR A 110 20.40 9.26 0.92
N VAL A 111 21.58 9.09 0.32
CA VAL A 111 22.58 8.13 0.77
C VAL A 111 23.21 8.63 2.08
N VAL A 112 23.38 7.75 3.06
CA VAL A 112 23.95 8.10 4.37
C VAL A 112 25.48 8.11 4.35
N ASP A 113 26.09 7.26 3.51
CA ASP A 113 27.55 7.04 3.47
C ASP A 113 28.10 7.17 2.04
N ALA A 114 29.37 7.57 1.92
CA ALA A 114 30.16 7.47 0.69
C ALA A 114 30.16 6.04 0.09
N ALA A 115 30.04 5.01 0.94
CA ALA A 115 29.91 3.60 0.55
C ALA A 115 28.60 3.25 -0.20
N GLY A 116 27.66 4.19 -0.34
CA GLY A 116 26.37 3.93 -0.96
C GLY A 116 25.33 3.48 0.08
N LEU A 117 24.41 2.61 -0.34
CA LEU A 117 23.35 2.11 0.55
C LEU A 117 23.77 0.88 1.38
N ALA A 118 24.93 0.28 1.10
CA ALA A 118 25.36 -0.92 1.81
C ALA A 118 25.56 -0.65 3.30
N GLY A 119 25.08 -1.55 4.15
CA GLY A 119 25.10 -1.40 5.61
C GLY A 119 24.14 -0.34 6.16
N SER A 120 23.20 0.15 5.34
CA SER A 120 22.17 1.11 5.78
C SER A 120 20.82 0.43 6.00
N THR A 121 20.09 0.92 6.99
CA THR A 121 18.72 0.53 7.33
C THR A 121 17.75 1.68 7.05
N TYR A 122 16.58 1.34 6.52
CA TYR A 122 15.51 2.29 6.21
C TYR A 122 14.27 1.95 7.02
N PHE A 123 13.75 2.92 7.75
CA PHE A 123 12.49 2.81 8.50
C PHE A 123 11.36 3.55 7.79
N TRP A 124 10.33 2.81 7.40
CA TRP A 124 9.10 3.34 6.84
C TRP A 124 8.04 3.40 7.95
N GLY A 125 8.06 4.52 8.67
CA GLY A 125 7.41 4.63 9.98
C GLY A 125 8.04 3.64 10.95
N GLY A 126 7.24 3.18 11.91
CA GLY A 126 7.53 2.00 12.72
C GLY A 126 7.02 0.69 12.11
N LEU A 127 6.57 0.68 10.84
CA LEU A 127 5.86 -0.49 10.28
C LEU A 127 6.73 -1.37 9.38
N VAL A 128 7.77 -0.81 8.76
CA VAL A 128 8.64 -1.55 7.84
C VAL A 128 10.07 -1.15 8.08
N ARG A 129 10.93 -2.16 8.19
CA ARG A 129 12.38 -2.04 8.19
C ARG A 129 12.95 -2.73 6.96
N ALA A 130 13.82 -2.03 6.24
CA ALA A 130 14.57 -2.59 5.13
C ALA A 130 16.07 -2.40 5.38
N ASP A 131 16.78 -3.52 5.54
CA ASP A 131 18.23 -3.54 5.74
C ASP A 131 18.92 -3.88 4.42
N VAL A 132 19.85 -3.02 3.99
CA VAL A 132 20.62 -3.22 2.76
C VAL A 132 21.96 -3.84 3.12
N VAL A 133 22.06 -5.16 2.99
CA VAL A 133 23.26 -5.92 3.36
C VAL A 133 24.42 -5.66 2.39
N LYS A 134 24.15 -5.71 1.08
CA LYS A 134 25.12 -5.46 0.01
C LYS A 134 24.44 -4.69 -1.12
N ALA A 135 25.14 -3.70 -1.66
CA ALA A 135 24.64 -2.90 -2.77
C ALA A 135 25.80 -2.26 -3.56
N PRO A 136 25.71 -2.15 -4.89
CA PRO A 136 26.59 -1.26 -5.65
C PRO A 136 26.25 0.20 -5.33
N ARG A 137 27.25 1.10 -5.46
CA ARG A 137 27.11 2.54 -5.16
C ARG A 137 25.99 3.24 -5.96
N ALA A 138 25.69 2.74 -7.16
CA ALA A 138 24.65 3.27 -8.04
C ALA A 138 23.22 2.81 -7.67
N MET A 139 23.07 1.87 -6.73
CA MET A 139 21.76 1.38 -6.31
C MET A 139 20.96 2.50 -5.65
N ARG A 140 19.65 2.53 -5.94
CA ARG A 140 18.67 3.44 -5.35
C ARG A 140 17.45 2.65 -4.90
N LEU A 141 16.86 3.10 -3.81
CA LEU A 141 15.59 2.63 -3.29
C LEU A 141 14.58 3.78 -3.35
N SER A 142 13.44 3.55 -3.99
CA SER A 142 12.33 4.49 -4.02
C SER A 142 11.12 3.87 -3.33
N PHE A 143 10.66 4.50 -2.26
CA PHE A 143 9.55 4.05 -1.45
C PHE A 143 8.25 4.67 -1.96
N CYS A 144 7.33 3.82 -2.40
CA CYS A 144 6.10 4.20 -3.07
C CYS A 144 4.90 3.90 -2.17
N ALA A 145 4.40 4.89 -1.44
CA ALA A 145 3.13 4.85 -0.72
C ALA A 145 2.40 6.19 -0.81
N PHE A 146 1.12 6.20 -0.45
CA PHE A 146 0.27 7.37 -0.62
C PHE A 146 0.63 8.54 0.31
N ASN A 147 0.77 8.27 1.60
CA ASN A 147 0.91 9.30 2.62
C ASN A 147 2.03 9.01 3.63
N MET A 148 2.95 8.10 3.29
CA MET A 148 4.03 7.69 4.18
C MET A 148 5.37 7.83 3.47
N ARG A 149 6.31 8.56 4.10
CA ARG A 149 7.70 8.69 3.63
C ARG A 149 8.60 7.84 4.52
N VAL A 150 9.82 7.58 4.05
CA VAL A 150 10.84 7.02 4.95
C VAL A 150 11.13 8.05 6.03
N HIS A 151 11.03 7.63 7.29
CA HIS A 151 11.22 8.52 8.46
C HIS A 151 12.69 8.67 8.80
N HIS A 152 13.42 7.56 8.70
CA HIS A 152 14.80 7.54 9.13
C HIS A 152 15.63 6.57 8.30
N VAL A 153 16.88 6.98 8.07
CA VAL A 153 17.91 6.15 7.43
C VAL A 153 19.16 6.27 8.28
N LEU A 154 19.71 5.13 8.67
CA LEU A 154 20.83 5.04 9.59
C LEU A 154 21.68 3.80 9.28
N ARG A 155 22.81 3.65 9.95
CA ARG A 155 23.64 2.45 9.82
C ARG A 155 22.93 1.27 10.47
N THR A 156 23.00 0.10 9.85
CA THR A 156 22.33 -1.11 10.35
C THR A 156 22.80 -1.52 11.74
N ALA A 157 24.04 -1.19 12.14
CA ALA A 157 24.55 -1.45 13.48
C ALA A 157 23.77 -0.71 14.59
N ASP A 158 23.21 0.47 14.26
CA ASP A 158 22.50 1.33 15.20
C ASP A 158 20.98 1.07 15.18
N ALA A 159 20.49 0.27 14.22
CA ALA A 159 19.07 0.15 13.88
C ALA A 159 18.18 -0.45 14.98
N ASP A 160 18.68 -1.42 15.73
CA ASP A 160 17.89 -2.08 16.79
C ASP A 160 17.64 -1.14 17.98
N ALA A 161 18.69 -0.43 18.42
CA ALA A 161 18.62 0.52 19.53
C ALA A 161 17.69 1.70 19.20
N GLU A 162 17.90 2.31 18.03
CA GLU A 162 17.11 3.46 17.57
C GLU A 162 15.63 3.10 17.36
N TYR A 163 15.33 1.89 16.87
CA TYR A 163 13.96 1.43 16.74
C TYR A 163 13.26 1.28 18.09
N ALA A 164 13.94 0.72 19.09
CA ALA A 164 13.37 0.55 20.42
C ALA A 164 13.05 1.89 21.09
N GLU A 165 13.86 2.93 20.85
CA GLU A 165 13.64 4.27 21.40
C GLU A 165 12.58 5.07 20.63
N SER A 166 12.55 4.94 19.30
CA SER A 166 11.78 5.85 18.44
C SER A 166 10.39 5.35 18.03
N VAL A 167 10.12 4.05 18.07
CA VAL A 167 8.84 3.48 17.59
C VAL A 167 7.65 3.99 18.42
N GLY A 168 6.63 4.50 17.73
CA GLY A 168 5.45 5.04 18.41
C GLY A 168 5.68 6.38 19.11
N VAL A 169 6.86 6.99 18.95
CA VAL A 169 7.18 8.33 19.46
C VAL A 169 7.53 9.25 18.30
N HIS A 170 8.67 8.98 17.65
CA HIS A 170 9.15 9.74 16.49
C HIS A 170 8.85 9.01 15.17
N TRP A 171 8.82 7.68 15.21
CA TRP A 171 8.59 6.85 14.03
C TRP A 171 7.16 6.31 14.08
N THR A 172 6.29 7.03 13.39
CA THR A 172 4.86 6.77 13.34
C THR A 172 4.40 6.54 11.90
N PRO A 173 3.35 5.73 11.66
CA PRO A 173 2.69 4.81 12.59
C PRO A 173 3.62 3.66 13.06
N PRO A 174 3.42 3.02 14.23
CA PRO A 174 2.32 3.21 15.20
C PRO A 174 2.29 4.61 15.81
N LEU A 175 1.15 5.09 16.33
CA LEU A 175 0.99 6.48 16.78
C LEU A 175 1.36 6.72 18.25
N SER A 176 1.53 5.66 19.03
CA SER A 176 1.95 5.71 20.44
C SER A 176 2.79 4.49 20.81
N SER A 177 3.61 4.59 21.87
CA SER A 177 4.35 3.44 22.39
C SER A 177 3.42 2.29 22.84
N GLU A 178 2.20 2.59 23.28
CA GLU A 178 1.20 1.56 23.61
C GLU A 178 0.73 0.81 22.36
N SER A 179 0.36 1.53 21.30
CA SER A 179 -0.02 0.92 20.02
C SER A 179 1.13 0.13 19.40
N ALA A 180 2.37 0.58 19.56
CA ALA A 180 3.55 -0.15 19.14
C ALA A 180 3.72 -1.48 19.91
N LYS A 181 3.47 -1.49 21.23
CA LYS A 181 3.47 -2.72 22.03
C LYS A 181 2.36 -3.68 21.60
N GLN A 182 1.17 -3.18 21.28
CA GLN A 182 0.05 -4.00 20.79
C GLN A 182 0.35 -4.60 19.40
N LEU A 183 1.00 -3.86 18.51
CA LEU A 183 1.41 -4.34 17.19
C LEU A 183 2.53 -5.40 17.29
N GLY A 184 3.41 -5.26 18.28
CA GLY A 184 4.54 -6.15 18.51
C GLY A 184 5.80 -5.77 17.73
N ALA A 185 6.88 -6.52 17.96
CA ALA A 185 8.16 -6.29 17.31
C ALA A 185 8.14 -6.61 15.81
N LEU A 186 8.97 -5.90 15.03
CA LEU A 186 9.16 -6.23 13.63
C LEU A 186 9.81 -7.61 13.48
N VAL A 187 9.28 -8.41 12.58
CA VAL A 187 9.79 -9.74 12.29
C VAL A 187 10.41 -9.75 10.89
N LYS A 188 11.63 -10.28 10.78
CA LYS A 188 12.27 -10.50 9.48
C LYS A 188 11.45 -11.52 8.68
N ARG A 189 10.79 -11.05 7.61
CA ARG A 189 9.96 -11.89 6.74
C ARG A 189 10.72 -12.51 5.56
N LYS A 190 11.65 -11.77 4.95
CA LYS A 190 12.35 -12.20 3.74
C LYS A 190 13.78 -11.68 3.70
N THR A 191 14.66 -12.45 3.06
CA THR A 191 15.95 -11.98 2.54
C THR A 191 15.84 -12.01 1.03
N VAL A 192 16.19 -10.91 0.35
CA VAL A 192 16.04 -10.79 -1.11
C VAL A 192 17.41 -10.54 -1.71
N THR A 193 17.78 -11.32 -2.73
CA THR A 193 18.97 -11.09 -3.56
C THR A 193 18.50 -10.76 -4.96
N LEU A 194 19.01 -9.68 -5.53
CA LEU A 194 18.60 -9.18 -6.84
C LEU A 194 19.82 -9.01 -7.73
N GLU A 195 19.69 -9.38 -9.00
CA GLU A 195 20.64 -9.00 -10.03
C GLU A 195 20.35 -7.57 -10.49
N LEU A 196 21.33 -6.70 -10.36
CA LEU A 196 21.19 -5.30 -10.71
C LEU A 196 21.88 -5.01 -12.04
N ARG A 197 21.19 -4.30 -12.93
CA ARG A 197 21.74 -3.82 -14.20
C ARG A 197 21.83 -2.30 -14.18
N PRO A 198 22.93 -1.71 -14.69
CA PRO A 198 23.04 -0.26 -14.81
C PRO A 198 21.85 0.33 -15.57
N MET A 199 21.39 1.50 -15.13
CA MET A 199 20.32 2.27 -15.78
C MET A 199 18.95 1.55 -15.87
N ARG A 200 18.70 0.55 -15.02
CA ARG A 200 17.43 -0.18 -15.01
C ARG A 200 16.87 -0.35 -13.60
N GLN A 201 15.55 -0.37 -13.53
CA GLN A 201 14.82 -0.94 -12.40
C GLN A 201 14.98 -2.46 -12.43
N ALA A 202 15.28 -3.05 -11.29
CA ALA A 202 15.49 -4.48 -11.13
C ALA A 202 14.26 -5.19 -10.56
N ALA A 203 13.59 -4.58 -9.57
CA ALA A 203 12.43 -5.18 -8.91
C ALA A 203 11.57 -4.15 -8.18
N ASP A 204 10.36 -4.57 -7.82
CA ASP A 204 9.52 -3.93 -6.80
C ASP A 204 9.29 -4.91 -5.64
N ILE A 205 9.69 -4.51 -4.44
CA ILE A 205 9.46 -5.27 -3.21
C ILE A 205 8.12 -4.81 -2.62
N ALA A 206 7.07 -5.58 -2.87
CA ALA A 206 5.72 -5.25 -2.41
C ALA A 206 5.54 -5.46 -0.90
N ILE A 207 4.98 -4.45 -0.22
CA ILE A 207 4.56 -4.49 1.17
C ILE A 207 3.03 -4.47 1.22
N SER A 208 2.44 -5.61 1.58
CA SER A 208 1.01 -5.84 1.43
C SER A 208 0.16 -4.83 2.21
N GLY A 209 -0.64 -4.05 1.48
CA GLY A 209 -1.53 -3.03 2.02
C GLY A 209 -0.89 -1.68 2.33
N LEU A 210 0.40 -1.49 2.05
CA LEU A 210 1.09 -0.21 2.18
C LEU A 210 1.52 0.38 0.83
N GLY A 211 2.24 -0.41 0.04
CA GLY A 211 2.96 0.09 -1.13
C GLY A 211 4.09 -0.84 -1.54
N TRP A 212 5.13 -0.31 -2.17
CA TRP A 212 6.30 -1.08 -2.54
C TRP A 212 7.59 -0.26 -2.45
N ILE A 213 8.72 -0.97 -2.39
CA ILE A 213 10.05 -0.40 -2.52
C ILE A 213 10.57 -0.76 -3.91
N SER A 214 10.73 0.24 -4.76
CA SER A 214 11.33 0.08 -6.07
C SER A 214 12.85 0.06 -5.96
N VAL A 215 13.46 -0.94 -6.58
CA VAL A 215 14.91 -1.17 -6.55
C VAL A 215 15.46 -0.98 -7.95
N GLY A 216 16.45 -0.11 -8.10
CA GLY A 216 17.12 0.10 -9.39
C GLY A 216 18.53 0.64 -9.27
N CYS A 217 19.25 0.67 -10.38
CA CYS A 217 20.54 1.36 -10.49
C CYS A 217 20.37 2.55 -11.45
N LEU A 218 20.46 3.76 -10.92
CA LEU A 218 20.36 5.00 -11.67
C LEU A 218 21.75 5.64 -11.80
N PRO A 219 21.99 6.52 -12.79
CA PRO A 219 23.32 7.07 -12.98
C PRO A 219 23.68 7.88 -11.73
N THR A 220 24.87 7.64 -11.18
CA THR A 220 25.46 8.53 -10.20
C THR A 220 25.60 9.90 -10.85
N ARG A 221 24.90 10.90 -10.34
CA ARG A 221 25.24 12.29 -10.66
C ARG A 221 26.64 12.52 -10.11
N ASP A 222 27.62 12.65 -11.01
CA ASP A 222 28.96 13.07 -10.62
C ASP A 222 28.85 14.45 -9.97
N ALA A 223 29.28 14.54 -8.71
CA ALA A 223 29.33 15.79 -7.95
C ALA A 223 30.23 16.86 -8.60
N SER A 224 31.08 16.46 -9.57
CA SER A 224 31.99 17.35 -10.30
C SER A 224 31.29 18.27 -11.32
N ARG A 225 30.02 18.04 -11.67
CA ARG A 225 29.29 18.90 -12.62
C ARG A 225 28.50 20.05 -11.99
N ALA A 226 28.51 20.18 -10.66
CA ALA A 226 27.80 21.26 -9.95
C ALA A 226 28.60 22.57 -9.82
N GLY A 227 29.90 22.58 -10.16
CA GLY A 227 30.79 23.75 -9.98
C GLY A 227 31.04 24.60 -11.23
N GLY A 228 30.30 24.39 -12.33
CA GLY A 228 30.60 25.02 -13.62
C GLY A 228 29.45 25.88 -14.17
N ARG A 229 29.17 27.02 -13.51
CA ARG A 229 28.58 28.21 -14.17
C ARG A 229 29.18 29.45 -13.50
N GLY A 230 30.23 29.98 -14.12
CA GLY A 230 30.56 31.40 -14.07
C GLY A 230 29.68 32.18 -15.03
#